data_AF-A0A497S7T8-F1
#
_entry.id   AF-A0A497S7T8-F1
#
_cell.length_a   1.000
_cell.length_b   1.000
_cell.length_c   1.000
_cell.angle_alpha   90.00
_cell.angle_beta   90.00
_cell.angle_gamma   90.00
#
_symmetry.space_group_name_H-M   'P 1'
#
loop_
_entity.id
_entity.type
_entity.pdbx_description
1 polymer ?
#
loop_
_entity_poly.entity_id
_entity_poly.type
_entity_poly.pdbx_seq_one_letter_code
_entity_poly.pdbx_strand_id
1 'polypeptide(L)'
;MVSDFLNDIVSENDIVLAPPCLWHLINCNVAHLHQAEAIYGSPTYDLGYINPERFVFNCSYENAKFIVFGNSTRGKTYVEQPPLNKIKHMVLGWRIYRVGSYIIYENPKR
;
A
#
# COMPACT_ATOMS: atom_id res chain seq x y z
N MET A 1 -8.94 -12.79 9.92
CA MET A 1 -8.86 -11.31 9.82
C MET A 1 -8.05 -10.94 8.57
N VAL A 2 -8.06 -9.68 8.09
CA VAL A 2 -7.21 -9.28 6.95
C VAL A 2 -5.72 -9.44 7.28
N SER A 3 -5.33 -9.17 8.52
CA SER A 3 -3.99 -9.41 9.04
C SER A 3 -3.60 -10.88 8.98
N ASP A 4 -4.45 -11.78 9.47
CA ASP A 4 -4.16 -13.23 9.48
C ASP A 4 -3.93 -13.74 8.05
N PHE A 5 -4.81 -13.35 7.11
CA PHE A 5 -4.65 -13.70 5.71
C PHE A 5 -3.31 -13.24 5.13
N LEU A 6 -2.87 -12.01 5.45
CA LEU A 6 -1.60 -11.49 4.98
C LEU A 6 -0.42 -12.20 5.66
N ASN A 7 -0.50 -12.42 6.98
CA ASN A 7 0.55 -13.05 7.78
C ASN A 7 0.83 -14.50 7.36
N ASP A 8 -0.14 -15.20 6.77
CA ASP A 8 0.04 -16.56 6.22
C ASP A 8 0.87 -16.57 4.92
N ILE A 9 1.03 -15.43 4.23
CA ILE A 9 1.61 -15.36 2.87
C ILE A 9 2.72 -14.32 2.70
N VAL A 10 2.95 -13.46 3.69
CA VAL A 10 4.08 -12.52 3.72
C VAL A 10 5.26 -13.10 4.50
N SER A 11 6.46 -12.73 4.08
CA SER A 11 7.70 -12.89 4.82
C SER A 11 8.07 -11.57 5.52
N GLU A 12 8.94 -11.61 6.53
CA GLU A 12 9.36 -10.41 7.28
C GLU A 12 9.96 -9.30 6.39
N ASN A 13 10.60 -9.69 5.29
CA ASN A 13 11.22 -8.78 4.33
C ASN A 13 10.25 -8.24 3.26
N ASP A 14 9.04 -8.78 3.17
CA ASP A 14 8.04 -8.30 2.23
C ASP A 14 7.57 -6.89 2.60
N ILE A 15 7.01 -6.19 1.61
CA ILE A 15 6.46 -4.85 1.78
C ILE A 15 4.97 -4.89 1.48
N VAL A 16 4.19 -4.36 2.41
CA VAL A 16 2.75 -4.22 2.27
C VAL A 16 2.37 -2.75 2.40
N LEU A 17 1.57 -2.26 1.45
CA LEU A 17 0.96 -0.94 1.56
C LEU A 17 -0.44 -1.10 2.15
N ALA A 18 -0.66 -0.56 3.36
CA ALA A 18 -1.91 -0.75 4.09
C ALA A 18 -2.36 0.52 4.82
N PRO A 19 -3.67 0.62 5.16
CA PRO A 19 -4.18 1.68 6.03
C PRO A 19 -3.51 1.66 7.42
N PRO A 20 -3.39 2.82 8.10
CA PRO A 20 -2.70 2.91 9.39
C PRO A 20 -3.23 1.99 10.49
N CYS A 21 -4.53 1.69 10.45
CA CYS A 21 -5.15 0.77 11.41
C CYS A 21 -4.66 -0.68 11.32
N LEU A 22 -3.95 -1.06 10.25
CA LEU A 22 -3.43 -2.42 10.05
C LEU A 22 -1.92 -2.56 10.29
N TRP A 23 -1.16 -1.46 10.45
CA TRP A 23 0.32 -1.51 10.43
C TRP A 23 0.92 -2.40 11.51
N HIS A 24 0.35 -2.40 12.71
CA HIS A 24 0.83 -3.18 13.84
C HIS A 24 0.34 -4.63 13.83
N LEU A 25 -0.45 -5.03 12.82
CA LEU A 25 -1.07 -6.35 12.74
C LEU A 25 -0.46 -7.23 11.65
N ILE A 26 0.40 -6.69 10.80
CA ILE A 26 1.01 -7.40 9.67
C ILE A 26 2.50 -7.58 9.95
N ASN A 27 2.98 -8.82 9.90
CA ASN A 27 4.32 -9.23 10.31
C ASN A 27 5.37 -9.02 9.20
N CYS A 28 5.43 -7.81 8.62
CA CYS A 28 6.43 -7.44 7.60
C CYS A 28 6.64 -5.91 7.58
N ASN A 29 7.36 -5.39 6.58
CA ASN A 29 7.49 -3.95 6.39
C ASN A 29 6.17 -3.35 5.87
N VAL A 30 5.54 -2.49 6.66
CA VAL A 30 4.27 -1.85 6.29
C VAL A 30 4.46 -0.35 6.08
N ALA A 31 3.88 0.17 5.00
CA ALA A 31 3.85 1.61 4.73
C ALA A 31 2.45 2.08 4.28
N HIS A 32 2.21 3.38 4.40
CA HIS A 32 1.04 4.03 3.80
C HIS A 32 1.23 4.25 2.29
N LEU A 33 0.11 4.41 1.57
CA LEU A 33 0.13 4.85 0.18
C LEU A 33 0.83 6.22 0.03
N HIS A 34 0.62 7.16 0.94
CA HIS A 34 1.34 8.45 0.91
C HIS A 34 2.85 8.33 1.13
N GLN A 35 3.31 7.33 1.88
CA GLN A 35 4.75 7.07 2.03
C GLN A 35 5.33 6.50 0.74
N ALA A 36 4.61 5.59 0.10
CA ALA A 36 4.96 5.04 -1.20
C ALA A 36 4.97 6.10 -2.32
N GLU A 37 4.20 7.18 -2.18
CA GLU A 37 4.31 8.35 -3.06
C GLU A 37 5.53 9.23 -2.72
N ALA A 38 5.73 9.51 -1.43
CA ALA A 38 6.79 10.40 -0.96
C ALA A 38 8.20 9.88 -1.29
N ILE A 39 8.39 8.56 -1.41
CA ILE A 39 9.69 7.96 -1.73
C ILE A 39 10.23 8.36 -3.11
N TYR A 40 9.37 8.82 -4.03
CA TYR A 40 9.81 9.36 -5.33
C TYR A 40 10.33 10.82 -5.22
N GLY A 41 10.47 11.37 -4.02
CA GLY A 41 10.98 12.72 -3.79
C GLY A 41 10.04 13.82 -4.26
N SER A 42 8.74 13.51 -4.40
CA SER A 42 7.71 14.48 -4.75
C SER A 42 6.90 14.87 -3.51
N PRO A 43 6.52 16.15 -3.36
CA PRO A 43 5.64 16.58 -2.28
C PRO A 43 4.31 15.83 -2.36
N THR A 44 3.86 15.26 -1.25
CA THR A 44 2.55 14.60 -1.16
C THR A 44 1.56 15.51 -0.43
N TYR A 45 0.27 15.31 -0.69
CA TYR A 45 -0.79 16.13 -0.10
C TYR A 45 -0.75 16.11 1.44
N ASP A 46 -0.56 14.93 2.04
CA ASP A 46 -0.63 14.76 3.49
C ASP A 46 0.71 14.95 4.21
N LEU A 47 1.84 14.71 3.54
CA LEU A 47 3.16 14.67 4.19
C LEU A 47 4.09 15.81 3.74
N GLY A 48 3.70 16.60 2.72
CA GLY A 48 4.58 17.56 2.10
C GLY A 48 5.80 16.88 1.46
N TYR A 49 6.94 17.57 1.45
CA TYR A 49 8.19 16.99 0.95
C TYR A 49 8.88 16.17 2.04
N ILE A 50 9.14 14.89 1.75
CA ILE A 50 10.00 14.02 2.56
C ILE A 50 11.19 13.61 1.70
N ASN A 51 12.42 13.83 2.21
CA ASN A 51 13.62 13.32 1.57
C ASN A 51 13.57 11.77 1.52
N PRO A 52 13.74 11.13 0.35
CA PRO A 52 13.75 9.67 0.20
C PRO A 52 14.72 8.93 1.16
N GLU A 53 15.82 9.56 1.59
CA GLU A 53 16.77 8.99 2.55
C GLU A 53 16.17 8.77 3.95
N ARG A 54 14.98 9.31 4.24
CA ARG A 54 14.28 9.08 5.52
C ARG A 54 13.56 7.73 5.59
N PHE A 55 13.40 7.03 4.46
CA PHE A 55 12.76 5.72 4.44
C PHE A 55 13.78 4.62 4.72
N VAL A 56 13.50 3.79 5.72
CA VAL A 56 14.37 2.66 6.12
C VAL A 56 14.25 1.45 5.18
N PHE A 57 13.24 1.43 4.32
CA PHE A 57 13.07 0.44 3.24
C PHE A 57 12.43 1.10 2.01
N ASN A 58 12.58 0.46 0.85
CA ASN A 58 11.97 0.95 -0.38
C ASN A 58 10.47 0.64 -0.40
N CYS A 59 9.65 1.58 0.07
CA CYS A 59 8.20 1.48 0.13
C CYS A 59 7.47 1.80 -1.19
N SER A 60 8.17 1.82 -2.33
CA SER A 60 7.56 2.12 -3.62
C SER A 60 6.49 1.10 -4.01
N TYR A 61 5.55 1.53 -4.85
CA TYR A 61 4.45 0.68 -5.29
C TYR A 61 4.91 -0.56 -6.09
N GLU A 62 6.04 -0.46 -6.80
CA GLU A 62 6.63 -1.56 -7.57
C GLU A 62 7.34 -2.60 -6.68
N ASN A 63 7.71 -2.20 -5.46
CA ASN A 63 8.36 -3.06 -4.48
C ASN A 63 7.37 -3.70 -3.50
N ALA A 64 6.17 -3.13 -3.38
CA ALA A 64 5.09 -3.70 -2.59
C ALA A 64 4.62 -5.05 -3.17
N LYS A 65 4.56 -6.07 -2.30
CA LYS A 65 3.95 -7.37 -2.61
C LYS A 65 2.44 -7.31 -2.56
N PHE A 66 1.90 -6.61 -1.58
CA PHE A 66 0.45 -6.37 -1.46
C PHE A 66 0.10 -4.90 -1.27
N ILE A 67 -1.04 -4.50 -1.84
CA ILE A 67 -1.68 -3.21 -1.57
C ILE A 67 -3.10 -3.46 -1.03
N VAL A 68 -3.40 -2.90 0.14
CA VAL A 68 -4.66 -3.11 0.85
C VAL A 68 -5.49 -1.83 0.82
N PHE A 69 -6.74 -1.94 0.37
CA PHE A 69 -7.73 -0.88 0.41
C PHE A 69 -8.93 -1.29 1.27
N GLY A 70 -9.42 -0.39 2.11
CA GLY A 70 -10.69 -0.57 2.82
C GLY A 70 -11.91 -0.33 1.93
N ASN A 71 -13.07 -0.87 2.31
CA ASN A 71 -14.31 -0.71 1.54
C ASN A 71 -14.82 0.74 1.57
N SER A 72 -14.59 1.47 2.68
CA SER A 72 -14.89 2.91 2.78
C SER A 72 -14.01 3.76 1.87
N THR A 73 -12.84 3.22 1.47
CA THR A 73 -11.86 3.85 0.59
C THR A 73 -12.35 3.91 -0.87
N ARG A 74 -13.34 3.10 -1.26
CA ARG A 74 -14.00 3.14 -2.59
C ARG A 74 -14.87 4.37 -2.81
N GLY A 75 -15.30 5.05 -1.75
CA GLY A 75 -16.44 5.97 -1.81
C GLY A 75 -16.12 7.37 -2.33
N LYS A 76 -15.12 8.06 -1.76
CA LYS A 76 -14.95 9.51 -2.01
C LYS A 76 -13.51 10.04 -1.91
N THR A 77 -12.63 9.43 -1.11
CA THR A 77 -11.39 10.13 -0.70
C THR A 77 -10.14 9.75 -1.49
N TYR A 78 -10.10 8.56 -2.13
CA TYR A 78 -8.90 8.07 -2.83
C TYR A 78 -9.02 8.10 -4.36
N VAL A 79 -10.24 8.26 -4.89
CA VAL A 79 -10.49 8.25 -6.34
C VAL A 79 -10.09 9.58 -6.99
N GLU A 80 -10.08 10.67 -6.23
CA GLU A 80 -9.84 12.05 -6.71
C GLU A 80 -8.44 12.59 -6.39
N GLN A 81 -7.64 11.87 -5.60
CA GLN A 81 -6.27 12.32 -5.34
C GLN A 81 -5.34 11.90 -6.50
N PRO A 82 -4.61 12.84 -7.13
CA PRO A 82 -3.71 12.58 -8.26
C PRO A 82 -2.75 11.38 -8.13
N PRO A 83 -2.17 11.07 -6.94
CA PRO A 83 -1.20 9.98 -6.79
C PRO A 83 -1.83 8.60 -6.94
N LEU A 84 -3.12 8.49 -6.61
CA LEU A 84 -3.87 7.25 -6.62
C LEU A 84 -4.34 6.84 -8.01
N ASN A 85 -4.41 7.78 -8.95
CA ASN A 85 -4.61 7.44 -10.36
C ASN A 85 -3.43 6.66 -10.94
N LYS A 86 -2.19 6.94 -10.52
CA LYS A 86 -1.02 6.14 -10.92
C LYS A 86 -1.12 4.70 -10.38
N ILE A 87 -1.50 4.56 -9.11
CA ILE A 87 -1.70 3.24 -8.50
C ILE A 87 -2.79 2.46 -9.22
N LYS A 88 -3.94 3.09 -9.55
CA LYS A 88 -5.03 2.43 -10.28
C LYS A 88 -4.55 1.76 -11.55
N HIS A 89 -3.75 2.46 -12.37
CA HIS A 89 -3.19 1.90 -13.60
C HIS A 89 -2.16 0.80 -13.33
N MET A 90 -1.35 0.95 -12.28
CA MET A 90 -0.32 -0.02 -11.92
C MET A 90 -0.92 -1.35 -11.44
N VAL A 91 -2.00 -1.31 -10.66
CA VAL A 91 -2.68 -2.51 -10.14
C VAL A 91 -3.64 -3.15 -11.14
N LEU A 92 -3.75 -2.61 -12.36
CA LEU A 92 -4.51 -3.27 -13.43
C LEU A 92 -3.86 -4.62 -13.74
N GLY A 93 -4.66 -5.68 -13.68
CA GLY A 93 -4.20 -7.05 -13.92
C GLY A 93 -3.51 -7.72 -12.73
N TRP A 94 -3.36 -7.05 -11.60
CA TRP A 94 -2.91 -7.68 -10.36
C TRP A 94 -3.99 -8.64 -9.84
N ARG A 95 -3.56 -9.69 -9.14
CA ARG A 95 -4.51 -10.64 -8.52
C ARG A 95 -5.23 -9.95 -7.36
N ILE A 96 -6.53 -10.17 -7.26
CA ILE A 96 -7.39 -9.50 -6.27
C ILE A 96 -7.93 -10.51 -5.27
N TYR A 97 -7.76 -10.22 -3.98
CA TYR A 97 -8.40 -10.92 -2.88
C TYR A 97 -9.41 -10.01 -2.18
N ARG A 98 -10.47 -10.61 -1.65
CA ARG A 98 -11.48 -9.92 -0.85
C ARG A 98 -11.56 -10.59 0.51
N VAL A 99 -11.23 -9.84 1.56
CA VAL A 99 -11.23 -10.34 2.94
C VAL A 99 -12.02 -9.37 3.80
N GLY A 100 -13.26 -9.74 4.13
CA GLY A 100 -14.20 -8.87 4.83
C GLY A 100 -14.44 -7.54 4.08
N SER A 101 -14.15 -6.42 4.74
CA SER A 101 -14.26 -5.08 4.18
C SER A 101 -13.00 -4.60 3.46
N TYR A 102 -12.04 -5.48 3.15
CA TYR A 102 -10.80 -5.10 2.47
C TYR A 102 -10.66 -5.74 1.09
N ILE A 103 -10.02 -5.01 0.19
CA ILE A 103 -9.57 -5.47 -1.12
C ILE A 103 -8.04 -5.47 -1.10
N ILE A 104 -7.45 -6.58 -1.47
CA ILE A 104 -5.99 -6.76 -1.50
C ILE A 104 -5.60 -6.99 -2.96
N TYR A 105 -4.64 -6.21 -3.44
CA TYR A 105 -4.02 -6.38 -4.74
C TYR A 105 -2.64 -7.01 -4.54
N GLU A 106 -2.36 -8.10 -5.24
CA GLU A 106 -1.10 -8.82 -5.20
C GLU A 106 -0.27 -8.54 -6.45
N ASN A 107 0.97 -8.13 -6.22
CA ASN A 107 1.94 -7.83 -7.26
C ASN A 107 2.47 -9.14 -7.87
N PRO A 108 2.25 -9.40 -9.17
CA PRO A 108 2.71 -10.64 -9.81
C PRO A 108 4.25 -10.71 -9.96
N LYS A 109 4.98 -9.64 -9.64
CA LYS A 109 6.44 -9.55 -9.75
C LYS A 109 7.18 -9.70 -8.42
N ARG A 110 6.48 -9.96 -7.31
CA ARG A 110 7.04 -10.01 -5.96
C ARG A 110 6.64 -11.29 -5.22
#